data_AF-A9VGM6-F1
#
_entry.id   AF-A9VGM6-F1
#
_cell.length_a   1.000
_cell.length_b   1.000
_cell.length_c   1.000
_cell.angle_alpha   90.00
_cell.angle_beta   90.00
_cell.angle_gamma   90.00
#
_symmetry.space_group_name_H-M   'P 1'
#
loop_
_entity.id
_entity.type
_entity.pdbx_description
1 polymer ?
#
loop_
_entity_poly.entity_id
_entity_poly.type
_entity_poly.pdbx_seq_one_letter_code
_entity_poly.pdbx_strand_id
1 'polypeptide(L)'
;MQFKDYMNQIFPGVTLVPYIYSQWENHLHFDFGKDKYQFKEDGNTYNMEYFTQLYRYNKNLFKDIFSKEDTVFLITNVYRFKQENIKNLQKINVYNRFIKKSGLKFHIRQETLPFLFEDEEADLYCTYQFSLKCFAEDIKYEPLIQAANHEDFPDLRPRLGRKKEISYPDVFFINVTKDIIMFIYDDRGCEVIAKNKEKIRELYQKYKEWIQEYERESIDDLFT
;
A
#
# COMPACT_ATOMS: atom_id res chain seq x y z
N MET A 1 13.11 7.06 16.48
CA MET A 1 12.68 7.86 15.32
C MET A 1 11.17 7.78 15.15
N GLN A 2 10.50 8.92 15.11
CA GLN A 2 9.07 9.00 14.80
C GLN A 2 8.85 8.87 13.28
N PHE A 3 7.61 8.57 12.87
CA PHE A 3 7.28 8.38 11.45
C PHE A 3 7.65 9.59 10.57
N LYS A 4 7.26 10.81 10.98
CA LYS A 4 7.58 12.03 10.24
C LYS A 4 9.07 12.30 10.09
N ASP A 5 9.82 12.14 11.17
CA ASP A 5 11.27 12.33 11.16
C ASP A 5 11.93 11.40 10.14
N TYR A 6 11.50 10.13 10.10
CA TYR A 6 11.97 9.15 9.13
C TYR A 6 11.65 9.57 7.70
N MET A 7 10.39 9.94 7.41
CA MET A 7 9.99 10.36 6.06
C MET A 7 10.79 11.57 5.60
N ASN A 8 10.91 12.60 6.45
CA ASN A 8 11.67 13.82 6.11
C ASN A 8 13.16 13.54 5.89
N GLN A 9 13.73 12.56 6.58
CA GLN A 9 15.15 12.22 6.45
C GLN A 9 15.45 11.29 5.27
N ILE A 10 14.57 10.33 4.99
CA ILE A 10 14.85 9.22 4.07
C ILE A 10 14.13 9.37 2.73
N PHE A 11 12.92 9.91 2.75
CA PHE A 11 12.07 10.14 1.57
C PHE A 11 11.55 11.59 1.55
N PRO A 12 12.42 12.61 1.62
CA PRO A 12 12.01 14.00 1.66
C PRO A 12 11.11 14.35 0.46
N GLY A 13 9.96 14.95 0.74
CA GLY A 13 9.00 15.38 -0.28
C GLY A 13 8.02 14.30 -0.75
N VAL A 14 8.22 13.03 -0.39
CA VAL A 14 7.27 11.96 -0.74
C VAL A 14 6.00 12.11 0.06
N THR A 15 4.88 12.16 -0.65
CA THR A 15 3.53 12.08 -0.08
C THR A 15 2.98 10.67 -0.30
N LEU A 16 2.50 10.04 0.78
CA LEU A 16 1.94 8.69 0.70
C LEU A 16 0.53 8.73 0.11
N VAL A 17 0.44 8.71 -1.21
CA VAL A 17 -0.78 8.61 -2.03
C VAL A 17 -0.50 7.64 -3.19
N PRO A 18 -1.51 7.08 -3.88
CA PRO A 18 -1.29 6.31 -5.11
C PRO A 18 -0.35 7.02 -6.09
N TYR A 19 0.38 6.27 -6.91
CA TYR A 19 1.44 6.77 -7.79
C TYR A 19 2.69 7.28 -7.05
N ILE A 20 3.07 6.68 -5.90
CA ILE A 20 4.33 6.98 -5.18
C ILE A 20 5.56 6.78 -6.07
N TYR A 21 5.51 5.86 -7.02
CA TYR A 21 6.63 5.61 -7.93
C TYR A 21 6.96 6.83 -8.80
N SER A 22 5.97 7.66 -9.15
CA SER A 22 6.18 8.88 -9.92
C SER A 22 6.83 10.01 -9.10
N GLN A 23 6.82 9.89 -7.78
CA GLN A 23 7.39 10.88 -6.85
C GLN A 23 8.86 10.62 -6.50
N TRP A 24 9.43 9.48 -6.90
CA TRP A 24 10.76 9.07 -6.45
C TRP A 24 11.57 8.38 -7.54
N GLU A 25 12.83 8.80 -7.74
CA GLU A 25 13.68 8.31 -8.83
C GLU A 25 13.92 6.79 -8.75
N ASN A 26 14.20 6.26 -7.56
CA ASN A 26 14.53 4.86 -7.38
C ASN A 26 13.25 4.05 -7.12
N HIS A 27 12.58 3.64 -8.20
CA HIS A 27 11.28 2.98 -8.11
C HIS A 27 11.16 1.75 -9.01
N LEU A 28 10.16 0.93 -8.71
CA LEU A 28 9.67 -0.17 -9.53
C LEU A 28 8.14 -0.14 -9.48
N HIS A 29 7.52 -0.23 -10.65
CA HIS A 29 6.08 -0.32 -10.79
C HIS A 29 5.75 -1.65 -11.45
N PHE A 30 5.07 -2.52 -10.70
CA PHE A 30 4.77 -3.88 -11.11
C PHE A 30 3.29 -4.02 -11.46
N ASP A 31 3.03 -4.65 -12.60
CA ASP A 31 1.72 -5.11 -13.05
C ASP A 31 1.64 -6.64 -12.92
N PHE A 32 0.68 -7.11 -12.15
CA PHE A 32 0.45 -8.53 -11.87
C PHE A 32 -0.70 -9.13 -12.69
N GLY A 33 -1.43 -8.29 -13.44
CA GLY A 33 -2.57 -8.66 -14.26
C GLY A 33 -2.21 -9.16 -15.66
N LYS A 34 -0.92 -9.25 -16.01
CA LYS A 34 -0.48 -9.71 -17.33
C LYS A 34 -1.17 -11.02 -17.74
N ASP A 35 -1.78 -11.00 -18.93
CA ASP A 35 -2.45 -12.11 -19.61
C ASP A 35 -3.74 -12.65 -18.96
N LYS A 36 -4.28 -11.99 -17.92
CA LYS A 36 -5.54 -12.42 -17.28
C LYS A 36 -6.42 -11.22 -16.94
N TYR A 37 -7.72 -11.44 -17.00
CA TYR A 37 -8.72 -10.44 -16.63
C TYR A 37 -9.39 -10.81 -15.30
N GLN A 38 -9.78 -9.80 -14.52
CA GLN A 38 -10.41 -9.95 -13.20
C GLN A 38 -11.81 -10.57 -13.28
N PHE A 39 -12.46 -10.49 -14.43
CA PHE A 39 -13.74 -11.15 -14.73
C PHE A 39 -13.54 -12.32 -15.71
N LYS A 40 -14.41 -13.32 -15.62
CA LYS A 40 -14.55 -14.35 -16.66
C LYS A 40 -15.23 -13.75 -17.91
N GLU A 41 -15.32 -14.55 -18.97
CA GLU A 41 -15.95 -14.16 -20.24
C GLU A 41 -17.41 -13.70 -20.10
N ASP A 42 -18.10 -14.10 -19.02
CA ASP A 42 -19.47 -13.67 -18.72
C ASP A 42 -19.57 -12.21 -18.19
N GLY A 43 -18.43 -11.57 -17.92
CA GLY A 43 -18.32 -10.20 -17.43
C GLY A 43 -18.81 -9.96 -16.00
N ASN A 44 -19.34 -10.97 -15.31
CA ASN A 44 -19.99 -10.82 -14.00
C ASN A 44 -19.40 -11.75 -12.94
N THR A 45 -18.75 -12.84 -13.35
CA THR A 45 -18.12 -13.78 -12.43
C THR A 45 -16.66 -13.41 -12.25
N TYR A 46 -16.21 -13.28 -11.00
CA TYR A 46 -14.81 -13.05 -10.71
C TYR A 46 -13.92 -14.23 -11.15
N ASN A 47 -12.81 -13.88 -11.77
CA ASN A 47 -11.77 -14.82 -12.14
C ASN A 47 -10.88 -15.11 -10.92
N MET A 48 -11.22 -16.12 -10.13
CA MET A 48 -10.44 -16.45 -8.93
C MET A 48 -9.00 -16.92 -9.24
N GLU A 49 -8.70 -17.33 -10.48
CA GLU A 49 -7.32 -17.65 -10.89
C GLU A 49 -6.47 -16.38 -11.03
N TYR A 50 -7.07 -15.29 -11.55
CA TYR A 50 -6.46 -13.96 -11.58
C TYR A 50 -6.09 -13.51 -10.16
N PHE A 51 -7.08 -13.52 -9.25
CA PHE A 51 -6.88 -13.11 -7.86
C PHE A 51 -5.86 -13.99 -7.12
N THR A 52 -5.88 -15.31 -7.35
CA THR A 52 -4.90 -16.23 -6.75
C THR A 52 -3.48 -15.93 -7.23
N GLN A 53 -3.31 -15.62 -8.52
CA GLN A 53 -2.03 -15.17 -9.07
C GLN A 53 -1.58 -13.85 -8.43
N LEU A 54 -2.47 -12.87 -8.39
CA LEU A 54 -2.25 -11.55 -7.82
C LEU A 54 -1.78 -11.64 -6.36
N TYR A 55 -2.47 -12.40 -5.51
CA TYR A 55 -2.10 -12.59 -4.11
C TYR A 55 -0.74 -13.27 -3.96
N ARG A 56 -0.44 -14.24 -4.85
CA ARG A 56 0.85 -14.94 -4.84
C ARG A 56 2.00 -14.01 -5.20
N TYR A 57 1.84 -13.16 -6.22
CA TYR A 57 2.88 -12.21 -6.63
C TYR A 57 3.12 -11.14 -5.57
N ASN A 58 2.06 -10.50 -5.06
CA ASN A 58 2.16 -9.58 -3.93
C ASN A 58 2.82 -10.22 -2.70
N LYS A 59 2.45 -11.46 -2.37
CA LYS A 59 3.04 -12.21 -1.25
C LYS A 59 4.53 -12.47 -1.45
N ASN A 60 4.94 -12.86 -2.66
CA ASN A 60 6.35 -13.12 -2.96
C ASN A 60 7.17 -11.84 -2.86
N LEU A 61 6.69 -10.75 -3.46
CA LEU A 61 7.33 -9.44 -3.38
C LEU A 61 7.42 -8.94 -1.93
N PHE A 62 6.34 -9.05 -1.16
CA PHE A 62 6.34 -8.71 0.26
C PHE A 62 7.40 -9.51 1.03
N LYS A 63 7.55 -10.81 0.78
CA LYS A 63 8.55 -11.63 1.48
C LYS A 63 9.99 -11.28 1.13
N ASP A 64 10.26 -10.84 -0.10
CA ASP A 64 11.59 -10.39 -0.49
C ASP A 64 11.92 -9.02 0.12
N ILE A 65 10.92 -8.13 0.25
CA ILE A 65 11.09 -6.82 0.88
C ILE A 65 11.14 -6.92 2.40
N PHE A 66 10.31 -7.74 3.05
CA PHE A 66 10.09 -7.73 4.50
C PHE A 66 10.52 -9.05 5.16
N SER A 67 11.65 -9.00 5.85
CA SER A 67 12.11 -10.05 6.77
C SER A 67 11.36 -9.94 8.11
N LYS A 68 11.19 -11.04 8.84
CA LYS A 68 10.32 -11.09 10.05
C LYS A 68 10.67 -10.03 11.08
N GLU A 69 11.96 -9.82 11.29
CA GLU A 69 12.55 -8.92 12.29
C GLU A 69 12.70 -7.48 11.77
N ASP A 70 12.33 -7.21 10.51
CA ASP A 70 12.38 -5.86 9.97
C ASP A 70 11.41 -4.95 10.71
N THR A 71 11.88 -3.75 11.02
CA THR A 71 11.03 -2.70 11.59
C THR A 71 10.21 -2.09 10.46
N VAL A 72 8.90 -2.06 10.65
CA VAL A 72 7.94 -1.59 9.64
C VAL A 72 7.08 -0.46 10.21
N PHE A 73 6.87 0.59 9.43
CA PHE A 73 5.68 1.42 9.60
C PHE A 73 4.57 0.91 8.68
N LEU A 74 3.45 0.51 9.27
CA LEU A 74 2.21 0.30 8.55
C LEU A 74 1.42 1.61 8.59
N ILE A 75 1.21 2.22 7.43
CA ILE A 75 0.47 3.47 7.29
C ILE A 75 -0.88 3.18 6.66
N THR A 76 -1.93 3.84 7.13
CA THR A 76 -3.26 3.79 6.51
C THR A 76 -3.79 5.19 6.35
N ASN A 77 -4.13 5.59 5.13
CA ASN A 77 -4.85 6.83 4.88
C ASN A 77 -6.34 6.52 4.75
N VAL A 78 -7.17 7.33 5.40
CA VAL A 78 -8.62 7.26 5.28
C VAL A 78 -9.20 8.62 4.98
N TYR A 79 -9.95 8.70 3.89
CA TYR A 79 -10.51 9.92 3.35
C TYR A 79 -11.95 10.10 3.82
N ARG A 80 -12.28 11.28 4.38
CA ARG A 80 -13.61 11.58 4.94
C ARG A 80 -13.98 13.06 4.78
N PHE A 81 -15.27 13.37 4.91
CA PHE A 81 -15.76 14.75 5.03
C PHE A 81 -15.32 15.40 6.36
N LYS A 82 -14.93 16.68 6.32
CA LYS A 82 -14.56 17.48 7.50
C LYS A 82 -15.72 17.68 8.48
N GLN A 83 -16.95 17.79 7.96
CA GLN A 83 -18.14 18.18 8.74
C GLN A 83 -18.82 17.04 9.49
N GLU A 84 -18.37 15.79 9.34
CA GLU A 84 -18.86 14.73 10.21
C GLU A 84 -18.37 14.99 11.64
N ASN A 85 -19.27 15.42 12.52
CA ASN A 85 -19.09 15.42 13.97
C ASN A 85 -18.91 13.97 14.45
N ILE A 86 -17.72 13.40 14.23
CA ILE A 86 -17.40 12.03 14.62
C ILE A 86 -17.16 12.03 16.14
N LYS A 87 -18.25 12.04 16.91
CA LYS A 87 -18.25 11.85 18.38
C LYS A 87 -17.61 10.51 18.79
N ASN A 88 -17.48 9.58 17.84
CA ASN A 88 -16.79 8.30 18.00
C ASN A 88 -15.85 8.11 16.83
N LEU A 89 -14.56 8.45 16.96
CA LEU A 89 -13.53 8.08 15.98
C LEU A 89 -13.62 6.58 15.77
N GLN A 90 -14.35 6.15 14.73
CA GLN A 90 -14.54 4.75 14.46
C GLN A 90 -13.16 4.19 14.17
N LYS A 91 -12.66 3.36 15.10
CA LYS A 91 -11.41 2.64 14.98
C LYS A 91 -11.40 1.97 13.62
N ILE A 92 -10.47 2.38 12.76
CA ILE A 92 -10.22 1.68 11.51
C ILE A 92 -9.91 0.24 11.86
N ASN A 93 -10.61 -0.67 11.21
CA ASN A 93 -10.49 -2.08 11.53
C ASN A 93 -9.23 -2.72 10.91
N VAL A 94 -8.50 -2.02 10.06
CA VAL A 94 -7.23 -2.49 9.48
C VAL A 94 -6.33 -3.03 10.59
N TYR A 95 -6.01 -2.21 11.60
CA TYR A 95 -5.13 -2.64 12.68
C TYR A 95 -5.74 -3.74 13.56
N ASN A 96 -7.03 -3.70 13.84
CA ASN A 96 -7.68 -4.73 14.66
C ASN A 96 -7.74 -6.10 13.95
N ARG A 97 -7.90 -6.11 12.62
CA ARG A 97 -8.02 -7.33 11.82
C ARG A 97 -6.65 -7.93 11.50
N PHE A 98 -5.73 -7.07 11.09
CA PHE A 98 -4.49 -7.47 10.43
C PHE A 98 -3.24 -7.38 11.30
N ILE A 99 -3.33 -6.93 12.55
CA ILE A 99 -2.21 -7.00 13.50
C ILE A 99 -2.41 -8.19 14.45
N LYS A 100 -1.35 -8.99 14.65
CA LYS A 100 -1.37 -10.21 15.47
C LYS A 100 -1.41 -9.89 16.95
N LYS A 101 -0.56 -8.97 17.41
CA LYS A 101 -0.42 -8.61 18.83
C LYS A 101 -1.40 -7.50 19.19
N SER A 102 -2.40 -7.82 19.99
CA SER A 102 -3.46 -6.86 20.39
C SER A 102 -2.92 -5.65 21.18
N GLY A 103 -1.78 -5.77 21.87
CA GLY A 103 -1.13 -4.66 22.58
C GLY A 103 -0.55 -3.59 21.67
N LEU A 104 -0.25 -3.91 20.40
CA LEU A 104 0.30 -2.93 19.46
C LEU A 104 -0.70 -1.83 19.09
N LYS A 105 -2.00 -2.08 19.25
CA LYS A 105 -3.05 -1.08 18.97
C LYS A 105 -2.92 0.21 19.79
N PHE A 106 -2.29 0.14 20.97
CA PHE A 106 -2.07 1.30 21.83
C PHE A 106 -0.93 2.19 21.34
N HIS A 107 -0.16 1.73 20.35
CA HIS A 107 0.95 2.46 19.73
C HIS A 107 0.56 3.09 18.39
N ILE A 108 -0.70 2.90 17.95
CA ILE A 108 -1.23 3.53 16.75
C ILE A 108 -1.30 5.03 17.01
N ARG A 109 -0.66 5.80 16.13
CA ARG A 109 -0.79 7.25 16.10
C ARG A 109 -1.73 7.63 14.97
N GLN A 110 -2.47 8.71 15.16
CA GLN A 110 -3.33 9.30 14.15
C GLN A 110 -2.97 10.77 13.99
N GLU A 111 -2.96 11.21 12.75
CA GLU A 111 -2.90 12.61 12.37
C GLU A 111 -4.03 12.93 11.38
N THR A 112 -4.49 14.18 11.41
CA THR A 112 -5.40 14.72 10.42
C THR A 112 -4.61 15.63 9.48
N LEU A 113 -4.58 15.28 8.21
CA LEU A 113 -3.97 16.05 7.13
C LEU A 113 -5.06 16.69 6.27
N PRO A 114 -4.74 17.75 5.50
CA PRO A 114 -5.57 18.16 4.38
C PRO A 114 -5.89 16.98 3.45
N PHE A 115 -6.92 17.15 2.61
CA PHE A 115 -7.14 16.20 1.53
C PHE A 115 -5.89 16.18 0.62
N LEU A 116 -5.39 14.98 0.31
CA LEU A 116 -4.10 14.81 -0.34
C LEU A 116 -4.17 14.81 -1.87
N PHE A 117 -5.38 14.93 -2.43
CA PHE A 117 -5.61 14.96 -3.87
C PHE A 117 -6.02 16.36 -4.31
N GLU A 118 -5.63 16.71 -5.53
CA GLU A 118 -6.09 17.92 -6.21
C GLU A 118 -7.53 17.71 -6.64
N ASP A 119 -8.45 18.41 -5.98
CA ASP A 119 -9.89 18.32 -6.20
C ASP A 119 -10.54 19.68 -5.90
N GLU A 120 -11.52 20.11 -6.71
CA GLU A 120 -12.21 21.40 -6.53
C GLU A 120 -12.93 21.47 -5.18
N GLU A 121 -13.37 20.32 -4.66
CA GLU A 121 -14.02 20.15 -3.38
C GLU A 121 -13.07 19.67 -2.27
N ALA A 122 -11.74 19.71 -2.47
CA ALA A 122 -10.75 19.26 -1.48
C ALA A 122 -10.96 19.86 -0.07
N ASP A 123 -11.50 21.08 -0.01
CA ASP A 123 -11.83 21.76 1.25
C ASP A 123 -12.97 21.13 2.05
N LEU A 124 -13.79 20.26 1.43
CA LEU A 124 -14.82 19.48 2.09
C LEU A 124 -14.24 18.23 2.77
N TYR A 125 -13.04 17.80 2.39
CA TYR A 125 -12.46 16.52 2.77
C TYR A 125 -11.21 16.66 3.66
N CYS A 126 -10.89 15.59 4.39
CA CYS A 126 -9.63 15.45 5.10
C CYS A 126 -9.12 14.02 5.02
N THR A 127 -7.82 13.88 5.29
CA THR A 127 -7.15 12.59 5.36
C THR A 127 -6.80 12.28 6.81
N TYR A 128 -7.38 11.23 7.36
CA TYR A 128 -6.91 10.67 8.62
C TYR A 128 -5.80 9.67 8.32
N GLN A 129 -4.56 10.05 8.63
CA GLN A 129 -3.40 9.19 8.46
C GLN A 129 -3.07 8.49 9.78
N PHE A 130 -3.11 7.17 9.75
CA PHE A 130 -2.77 6.31 10.88
C PHE A 130 -1.41 5.71 10.63
N SER A 131 -0.57 5.66 11.68
CA SER A 131 0.74 5.03 11.62
C SER A 131 0.92 4.07 12.80
N LEU A 132 1.43 2.87 12.49
CA LEU A 132 1.85 1.89 13.48
C LEU A 132 3.28 1.44 13.19
N LYS A 133 4.15 1.60 14.18
CA LYS A 133 5.49 0.99 14.16
C LYS A 133 5.43 -0.41 14.78
N CYS A 134 5.86 -1.43 14.06
CA CYS A 134 5.88 -2.82 14.52
C CYS A 134 6.94 -3.65 13.77
N PHE A 135 7.07 -4.94 14.07
CA PHE A 135 7.86 -5.84 13.22
C PHE A 135 7.01 -6.38 12.06
N ALA A 136 7.64 -6.73 10.94
CA ALA A 136 6.91 -7.36 9.83
C ALA A 136 6.18 -8.64 10.26
N GLU A 137 6.77 -9.41 11.19
CA GLU A 137 6.12 -10.59 11.75
C GLU A 137 4.83 -10.30 12.51
N ASP A 138 4.59 -9.08 12.98
CA ASP A 138 3.38 -8.69 13.71
C ASP A 138 2.18 -8.49 12.78
N ILE A 139 2.42 -8.40 11.47
CA ILE A 139 1.41 -8.16 10.45
C ILE A 139 0.90 -9.50 9.91
N LYS A 140 -0.42 -9.66 9.84
CA LYS A 140 -1.08 -10.71 9.07
C LYS A 140 -1.09 -10.26 7.60
N TYR A 141 0.07 -10.24 6.98
CA TYR A 141 0.25 -9.64 5.66
C TYR A 141 -0.57 -10.34 4.57
N GLU A 142 -0.75 -11.67 4.61
CA GLU A 142 -1.52 -12.39 3.58
C GLU A 142 -2.99 -11.90 3.48
N PRO A 143 -3.80 -11.89 4.57
CA PRO A 143 -5.15 -11.34 4.49
C PRO A 143 -5.17 -9.82 4.31
N LEU A 144 -4.11 -9.09 4.66
CA LEU A 144 -4.02 -7.66 4.41
C LEU A 144 -3.77 -7.34 2.93
N ILE A 145 -2.90 -8.11 2.26
CA ILE A 145 -2.66 -8.06 0.81
C ILE A 145 -3.99 -8.31 0.08
N GLN A 146 -4.71 -9.38 0.43
CA GLN A 146 -6.04 -9.64 -0.14
C GLN A 146 -6.98 -8.46 0.04
N ALA A 147 -7.03 -7.88 1.25
CA ALA A 147 -7.89 -6.74 1.52
C ALA A 147 -7.51 -5.50 0.69
N ALA A 148 -6.23 -5.24 0.47
CA ALA A 148 -5.78 -4.17 -0.41
C ALA A 148 -6.23 -4.41 -1.85
N ASN A 149 -6.19 -5.66 -2.33
CA ASN A 149 -6.58 -6.02 -3.70
C ASN A 149 -8.09 -6.13 -3.97
N HIS A 150 -8.94 -5.80 -3.00
CA HIS A 150 -10.39 -5.93 -3.15
C HIS A 150 -11.10 -4.58 -3.29
N GLU A 151 -10.38 -3.48 -3.48
CA GLU A 151 -10.97 -2.13 -3.56
C GLU A 151 -12.22 -2.08 -4.44
N ASP A 152 -12.10 -2.48 -5.71
CA ASP A 152 -13.19 -2.50 -6.69
C ASP A 152 -14.10 -3.75 -6.65
N PHE A 153 -13.87 -4.67 -5.70
CA PHE A 153 -14.54 -5.98 -5.65
C PHE A 153 -15.38 -6.16 -4.38
N PRO A 154 -16.57 -5.52 -4.28
CA PRO A 154 -17.39 -5.43 -3.06
C PRO A 154 -17.84 -6.77 -2.49
N ASP A 155 -17.85 -7.85 -3.28
CA ASP A 155 -18.23 -9.19 -2.83
C ASP A 155 -17.04 -9.98 -2.27
N LEU A 156 -15.80 -9.57 -2.54
CA LEU A 156 -14.60 -10.23 -2.02
C LEU A 156 -14.29 -9.81 -0.57
N ARG A 157 -13.75 -10.76 0.20
CA ARG A 157 -13.36 -10.59 1.61
C ARG A 157 -11.96 -11.19 1.80
N PRO A 158 -11.12 -10.63 2.69
CA PRO A 158 -11.38 -9.51 3.62
C PRO A 158 -11.38 -8.12 2.95
N ARG A 159 -11.76 -7.05 3.66
CA ARG A 159 -11.70 -5.65 3.15
C ARG A 159 -11.10 -4.70 4.19
N LEU A 160 -10.53 -3.58 3.74
CA LEU A 160 -9.94 -2.53 4.57
C LEU A 160 -11.03 -1.61 5.14
N GLY A 161 -11.87 -1.07 4.26
CA GLY A 161 -12.78 0.03 4.54
C GLY A 161 -14.17 -0.30 5.10
N ARG A 162 -14.96 0.76 5.34
CA ARG A 162 -16.36 0.74 5.79
C ARG A 162 -17.21 1.77 5.01
N LYS A 163 -18.54 1.65 5.11
CA LYS A 163 -19.56 2.51 4.44
C LYS A 163 -19.45 4.03 4.62
N LYS A 164 -18.54 4.57 5.44
CA LYS A 164 -18.47 6.01 5.77
C LYS A 164 -17.27 6.73 5.14
N GLU A 165 -16.44 5.99 4.42
CA GLU A 165 -15.24 6.52 3.78
C GLU A 165 -15.63 6.95 2.38
N ILE A 166 -15.12 8.09 1.91
CA ILE A 166 -15.46 8.58 0.57
C ILE A 166 -14.75 7.78 -0.53
N SER A 167 -13.64 7.15 -0.18
CA SER A 167 -12.88 6.24 -1.03
C SER A 167 -12.32 5.10 -0.18
N TYR A 168 -11.83 4.05 -0.84
CA TYR A 168 -11.20 2.92 -0.18
C TYR A 168 -9.91 3.38 0.54
N PRO A 169 -9.59 2.81 1.72
CA PRO A 169 -8.37 3.18 2.43
C PRO A 169 -7.10 2.73 1.70
N ASP A 170 -6.11 3.61 1.61
CA ASP A 170 -4.76 3.25 1.17
C ASP A 170 -3.95 2.66 2.32
N VAL A 171 -3.15 1.63 2.03
CA VAL A 171 -2.24 1.01 3.00
C VAL A 171 -0.83 0.94 2.45
N PHE A 172 0.10 1.61 3.13
CA PHE A 172 1.53 1.61 2.78
C PHE A 172 2.33 0.79 3.78
N PHE A 173 3.29 0.02 3.28
CA PHE A 173 4.25 -0.73 4.08
C PHE A 173 5.63 -0.09 3.91
N ILE A 174 6.19 0.40 5.00
CA ILE A 174 7.49 1.07 5.00
C ILE A 174 8.47 0.22 5.77
N ASN A 175 9.40 -0.43 5.06
CA ASN A 175 10.51 -1.14 5.68
C ASN A 175 11.56 -0.12 6.12
N VAL A 176 11.59 0.19 7.41
CA VAL A 176 12.53 1.13 8.03
C VAL A 176 13.93 0.55 8.09
N THR A 177 14.07 -0.77 8.20
CA THR A 177 15.37 -1.44 8.21
C THR A 177 16.05 -1.34 6.86
N LYS A 178 15.26 -1.46 5.78
CA LYS A 178 15.78 -1.51 4.41
C LYS A 178 15.58 -0.22 3.62
N ASP A 179 14.95 0.81 4.18
CA ASP A 179 14.58 2.05 3.49
C ASP A 179 13.83 1.81 2.17
N ILE A 180 12.75 1.03 2.24
CA ILE A 180 11.88 0.68 1.10
C ILE A 180 10.43 0.97 1.48
N ILE A 181 9.66 1.56 0.57
CA ILE A 181 8.21 1.71 0.70
C ILE A 181 7.55 0.85 -0.37
N MET A 182 6.55 0.07 0.04
CA MET A 182 5.71 -0.77 -0.81
C MET A 182 4.26 -0.32 -0.67
N PHE A 183 3.58 -0.10 -1.79
CA PHE A 183 2.17 0.22 -1.87
C PHE A 183 1.48 -0.76 -2.81
N ILE A 184 0.41 -1.40 -2.35
CA ILE A 184 -0.39 -2.33 -3.16
C ILE A 184 -1.66 -1.57 -3.53
N TYR A 185 -1.91 -1.40 -4.82
CA TYR A 185 -3.04 -0.61 -5.31
C TYR A 185 -4.02 -1.49 -6.09
N ASP A 186 -5.28 -1.42 -5.66
CA ASP A 186 -6.44 -2.10 -6.25
C ASP A 186 -6.13 -3.53 -6.70
N ASP A 187 -6.68 -4.04 -7.80
CA ASP A 187 -6.45 -5.41 -8.26
C ASP A 187 -5.31 -5.56 -9.27
N ARG A 188 -4.54 -4.51 -9.55
CA ARG A 188 -3.60 -4.46 -10.68
C ARG A 188 -2.18 -4.85 -10.29
N GLY A 189 -1.66 -4.29 -9.20
CA GLY A 189 -0.21 -4.27 -9.04
C GLY A 189 0.31 -3.74 -7.72
N CYS A 190 1.58 -3.34 -7.76
CA CYS A 190 2.29 -2.80 -6.62
C CYS A 190 3.34 -1.78 -7.06
N GLU A 191 3.48 -0.73 -6.27
CA GLU A 191 4.51 0.30 -6.40
C GLU A 191 5.55 0.13 -5.29
N VAL A 192 6.82 0.18 -5.66
CA VAL A 192 7.95 0.07 -4.73
C VAL A 192 8.90 1.22 -4.96
N ILE A 193 9.23 1.97 -3.91
CA ILE A 193 10.29 2.99 -3.95
C ILE A 193 11.33 2.70 -2.89
N ALA A 194 12.57 3.08 -3.13
CA ALA A 194 13.67 2.87 -2.19
C ALA A 194 14.60 4.06 -2.09
N LYS A 195 15.30 4.20 -0.97
CA LYS A 195 16.25 5.32 -0.79
C LYS A 195 17.32 5.40 -1.89
N ASN A 196 17.75 4.25 -2.41
CA ASN A 196 18.68 4.16 -3.54
C ASN A 196 18.40 2.89 -4.36
N LYS A 197 18.83 2.87 -5.62
CA LYS A 197 18.61 1.74 -6.54
C LYS A 197 19.16 0.41 -6.05
N GLU A 198 20.29 0.40 -5.35
CA GLU A 198 20.92 -0.84 -4.88
C GLU A 198 20.00 -1.64 -3.93
N LYS A 199 19.16 -0.96 -3.14
CA LYS A 199 18.19 -1.61 -2.24
C LYS A 199 17.10 -2.40 -2.95
N ILE A 200 16.85 -2.11 -4.24
CA ILE A 200 15.79 -2.75 -5.05
C ILE A 200 16.34 -3.42 -6.32
N ARG A 201 17.67 -3.44 -6.51
CA ARG A 201 18.33 -4.07 -7.65
C ARG A 201 18.00 -5.56 -7.77
N GLU A 202 18.01 -6.29 -6.65
CA GLU A 202 17.65 -7.71 -6.65
C GLU A 202 16.18 -7.94 -7.02
N LEU A 203 15.28 -7.04 -6.61
CA LEU A 203 13.87 -7.09 -6.99
C LEU A 203 13.70 -6.88 -8.49
N TYR A 204 14.38 -5.87 -9.04
CA TYR A 204 14.41 -5.62 -10.48
C TYR A 204 14.89 -6.85 -11.25
N GLN A 205 16.06 -7.41 -10.89
CA GLN A 205 16.61 -8.58 -11.58
C GLN A 205 15.67 -9.80 -11.53
N LYS A 206 14.97 -9.99 -10.41
CA LYS A 206 14.06 -11.12 -10.19
C LYS A 206 12.70 -10.93 -10.88
N TYR A 207 12.21 -9.69 -10.97
CA TYR A 207 10.82 -9.38 -11.31
C TYR A 207 10.63 -8.42 -12.49
N LYS A 208 11.69 -8.11 -13.25
CA LYS A 208 11.61 -7.22 -14.43
C LYS A 208 10.54 -7.59 -15.45
N GLU A 209 10.14 -8.86 -15.52
CA GLU A 209 9.05 -9.28 -16.43
C GLU A 209 7.67 -8.75 -16.05
N TRP A 210 7.48 -8.36 -14.78
CA TRP A 210 6.26 -7.73 -14.27
C TRP A 210 6.22 -6.21 -14.48
N ILE A 211 7.31 -5.61 -15.00
CA ILE A 211 7.35 -4.19 -15.34
C ILE A 211 6.67 -4.00 -16.70
N GLN A 212 5.80 -3.00 -16.78
CA GLN A 212 5.06 -2.68 -18.00
C GLN A 212 5.99 -2.27 -19.13
N GLU A 213 5.66 -2.69 -20.35
CA GLU A 213 6.55 -2.54 -21.52
C GLU A 213 6.97 -1.09 -21.77
N TYR A 214 6.07 -0.12 -21.54
CA TYR A 214 6.36 1.29 -21.71
C TYR A 214 7.30 1.89 -20.65
N GLU A 215 7.49 1.24 -19.50
CA GLU A 215 8.42 1.68 -18.44
C GLU A 215 9.76 0.95 -18.49
N ARG A 216 9.84 -0.18 -19.22
CA ARG A 216 11.02 -1.06 -19.19
C ARG A 216 12.31 -0.36 -19.57
N GLU A 217 12.33 0.44 -20.64
CA GLU A 217 13.54 1.15 -21.08
C GLU A 217 14.06 2.11 -19.99
N SER A 218 13.18 2.95 -19.44
CA SER A 218 13.52 3.88 -18.35
C SER A 218 14.03 3.16 -17.10
N ILE A 219 13.41 2.03 -16.74
CA ILE A 219 13.83 1.25 -15.59
C ILE A 219 15.15 0.49 -15.86
N ASP A 220 15.34 -0.05 -17.05
CA ASP A 220 16.59 -0.70 -17.44
C ASP A 220 17.77 0.29 -17.36
N ASP A 221 17.56 1.53 -17.81
CA ASP A 221 18.54 2.62 -17.70
C ASP A 221 18.86 2.96 -16.23
N LEU A 222 17.87 2.94 -15.34
CA LEU A 222 18.08 3.17 -13.90
C LEU A 222 19.03 2.12 -13.30
N PHE A 223 18.94 0.86 -13.73
CA PHE A 223 19.73 -0.25 -13.17
C PHE A 223 21.00 -0.60 -13.96
N THR A 224 21.24 0.05 -15.10
CA THR A 224 22.51 0.01 -15.81
C THR A 224 23.58 0.83 -15.06
#